data_AF-A0A356N6A0-F1
#
_entry.id   AF-A0A356N6A0-F1
#
_cell.length_a   1.000
_cell.length_b   1.000
_cell.length_c   1.000
_cell.angle_alpha   90.00
_cell.angle_beta   90.00
_cell.angle_gamma   90.00
#
_symmetry.space_group_name_H-M   'P 1'
#
loop_
_entity.id
_entity.type
_entity.pdbx_description
1 polymer ?
#
loop_
_entity_poly.entity_id
_entity_poly.type
_entity_poly.pdbx_seq_one_letter_code
_entity_poly.pdbx_strand_id
1 'polypeptide(L)'
;MKWWYVVVLMVGVGIGWWILKNYGVKKEVSFGGVVEESIVLGEVAKLPTIIISDNKGKKVEAVAVDGGIVQKWSPETGEIEFIREEKLWKLTVNPTEAMITIPNISDRTRIILVSDKSSLHWKTAFCKGDFVSIRLSGNKVMAIDNGGYRSCGFKGE
;
A
#
# COMPACT_ATOMS: atom_id res chain seq x y z
N MET A 1 -23.88 -51.98 1.92
CA MET A 1 -23.71 -50.52 1.93
C MET A 1 -25.05 -49.88 1.62
N LYS A 2 -25.52 -48.92 2.43
CA LYS A 2 -26.88 -48.41 2.29
C LYS A 2 -26.94 -47.39 1.13
N TRP A 3 -27.72 -47.69 0.10
CA TRP A 3 -27.83 -46.92 -1.15
C TRP A 3 -28.12 -45.41 -0.99
N TRP A 4 -28.73 -45.00 0.13
CA TRP A 4 -29.02 -43.59 0.42
C TRP A 4 -27.77 -42.74 0.66
N TYR A 5 -26.62 -43.33 1.03
CA TYR A 5 -25.36 -42.58 1.13
C TYR A 5 -24.90 -42.02 -0.22
N VAL A 6 -25.16 -42.74 -1.31
CA VAL A 6 -24.80 -42.30 -2.67
C VAL A 6 -25.64 -41.09 -3.08
N VAL A 7 -26.93 -41.08 -2.72
CA VAL A 7 -27.85 -39.98 -3.01
C VAL A 7 -27.45 -38.72 -2.22
N VAL A 8 -27.12 -38.86 -0.93
CA VAL A 8 -26.66 -37.73 -0.10
C VAL A 8 -25.35 -37.13 -0.63
N LEU A 9 -24.42 -37.98 -1.09
CA LEU A 9 -23.16 -37.53 -1.71
C LEU A 9 -23.41 -36.77 -3.03
N MET A 10 -24.27 -37.28 -3.90
CA MET A 10 -24.56 -36.61 -5.19
C MET A 10 -25.29 -35.28 -5.01
N VAL A 11 -26.22 -35.20 -4.04
CA VAL A 11 -26.89 -33.93 -3.70
C VAL A 11 -25.91 -32.94 -3.08
N GLY A 12 -25.02 -33.40 -2.18
CA GLY A 12 -23.99 -32.55 -1.58
C GLY A 12 -23.01 -31.97 -2.60
N VAL A 13 -22.56 -32.79 -3.56
CA VAL A 13 -21.68 -32.33 -4.65
C VAL A 13 -22.42 -31.37 -5.58
N GLY A 14 -23.69 -31.63 -5.90
CA GLY A 14 -24.51 -30.74 -6.72
C GLY A 14 -24.69 -29.36 -6.08
N ILE A 15 -25.00 -29.31 -4.78
CA ILE A 15 -25.14 -28.06 -4.02
C ILE A 15 -23.79 -27.35 -3.91
N GLY A 16 -22.71 -28.06 -3.60
CA GLY A 16 -21.37 -27.48 -3.54
C GLY A 16 -20.93 -26.87 -4.88
N TRP A 17 -21.22 -27.54 -6.00
CA TRP A 17 -20.86 -27.05 -7.33
C TRP A 17 -21.73 -25.88 -7.78
N TRP A 18 -23.02 -25.87 -7.40
CA TRP A 18 -23.93 -24.75 -7.63
C TRP A 18 -23.52 -23.50 -6.83
N ILE A 19 -23.13 -23.69 -5.56
CA ILE A 19 -22.58 -22.60 -4.73
C ILE A 19 -21.27 -22.08 -5.33
N LEU A 20 -20.35 -22.95 -5.73
CA LEU A 20 -19.08 -22.54 -6.37
C LEU A 20 -19.28 -21.79 -7.70
N LYS A 21 -20.30 -22.15 -8.49
CA LYS A 21 -20.62 -21.44 -9.75
C LYS A 21 -21.33 -20.10 -9.53
N ASN A 22 -22.25 -20.02 -8.57
CA ASN A 22 -23.04 -18.80 -8.33
C ASN A 22 -22.36 -17.82 -7.37
N TYR A 23 -21.53 -18.31 -6.44
CA TYR A 23 -20.65 -17.51 -5.58
C TYR A 23 -19.24 -17.50 -6.15
N GLY A 24 -19.12 -17.13 -7.44
CA GLY A 24 -17.87 -16.63 -7.98
C GLY A 24 -17.46 -15.39 -7.18
N VAL A 25 -16.76 -15.60 -6.05
CA VAL A 25 -16.12 -14.54 -5.28
C VAL A 25 -14.90 -14.08 -6.07
N LYS A 26 -15.15 -13.36 -7.16
CA LYS A 26 -14.29 -12.28 -7.58
C LYS A 26 -15.01 -11.01 -7.19
N LYS A 27 -14.81 -10.58 -5.93
CA LYS A 27 -14.85 -9.14 -5.65
C LYS A 27 -13.67 -8.56 -6.44
N GLU A 28 -13.89 -8.24 -7.71
CA GLU A 28 -13.13 -7.17 -8.31
C GLU A 28 -13.42 -5.95 -7.45
N VAL A 29 -12.39 -5.48 -6.74
CA VAL A 29 -12.49 -4.26 -5.98
C VAL A 29 -12.72 -3.16 -7.01
N SER A 30 -13.97 -2.76 -7.21
CA SER A 30 -14.29 -1.63 -8.06
C SER A 30 -13.84 -0.37 -7.33
N PHE A 31 -12.64 0.11 -7.66
CA PHE A 31 -12.14 1.38 -7.16
C PHE A 31 -12.98 2.51 -7.74
N GLY A 32 -13.32 3.50 -6.91
CA GLY A 32 -14.11 4.68 -7.31
C GLY A 32 -13.38 5.61 -8.31
N GLY A 33 -12.15 5.27 -8.68
CA GLY A 33 -11.31 5.98 -9.63
C GLY A 33 -9.82 5.65 -9.42
N VAL A 34 -9.00 5.94 -10.41
CA VAL A 34 -7.53 5.90 -10.31
C VAL A 34 -7.01 7.33 -10.24
N VAL A 35 -6.26 7.65 -9.19
CA VAL A 35 -5.53 8.90 -9.06
C VAL A 35 -4.12 8.68 -9.60
N GLU A 36 -3.96 9.00 -10.87
CA GLU A 36 -2.66 9.09 -11.54
C GLU A 36 -2.03 10.47 -11.29
N GLU A 37 -0.74 10.59 -11.62
CA GLU A 37 0.10 11.77 -11.35
C GLU A 37 -0.53 13.11 -11.82
N SER A 38 -1.28 13.11 -12.92
CA SER A 38 -1.98 14.31 -13.45
C SER A 38 -3.24 14.70 -12.67
N ILE A 39 -3.85 13.78 -11.92
CA ILE A 39 -5.09 13.95 -11.15
C ILE A 39 -4.79 14.25 -9.67
N VAL A 40 -3.57 13.90 -9.21
CA VAL A 40 -3.07 14.15 -7.85
C VAL A 40 -3.36 15.58 -7.39
N LEU A 41 -3.10 16.59 -8.23
CA LEU A 41 -3.29 18.02 -7.89
C LEU A 41 -4.72 18.36 -7.41
N GLY A 42 -5.76 17.79 -8.03
CA GLY A 42 -7.15 18.09 -7.69
C GLY A 42 -7.60 17.48 -6.36
N GLU A 43 -7.14 16.26 -6.08
CA GLU A 43 -7.40 15.57 -4.81
C GLU A 43 -6.58 16.16 -3.66
N VAL A 44 -5.32 16.52 -3.95
CA VAL A 44 -4.38 17.13 -3.00
C VAL A 44 -4.79 18.54 -2.58
N ALA A 45 -5.48 19.30 -3.45
CA ALA A 45 -5.99 20.63 -3.11
C ALA A 45 -6.95 20.66 -1.91
N LYS A 46 -7.58 19.53 -1.57
CA LYS A 46 -8.53 19.42 -0.45
C LYS A 46 -7.87 18.97 0.86
N LEU A 47 -6.59 18.63 0.82
CA LEU A 47 -5.86 18.06 1.95
C LEU A 47 -5.04 19.14 2.69
N PRO A 48 -4.74 18.92 3.98
CA PRO A 48 -4.02 19.90 4.77
C PRO A 48 -2.59 20.07 4.26
N THR A 49 -2.20 21.34 4.10
CA THR A 49 -0.81 21.72 3.81
C THR A 49 -0.05 21.84 5.13
N ILE A 50 1.17 21.29 5.16
CA ILE A 50 2.08 21.30 6.29
C ILE A 50 3.48 21.70 5.84
N ILE A 51 4.31 22.19 6.76
CA ILE A 51 5.72 22.45 6.48
C ILE A 51 6.54 21.27 6.99
N ILE A 52 7.30 20.64 6.11
CA ILE A 52 8.24 19.57 6.44
C ILE A 52 9.67 19.99 6.13
N SER A 53 10.65 19.25 6.63
CA SER A 53 12.02 19.34 6.14
C SER A 53 12.24 18.26 5.08
N ASP A 54 12.83 18.62 3.95
CA ASP A 54 13.27 17.65 2.94
C ASP A 54 14.49 16.84 3.44
N ASN A 55 14.97 15.93 2.60
CA ASN A 55 16.13 15.09 2.92
C ASN A 55 17.47 15.87 3.02
N LYS A 56 17.46 17.19 2.76
CA LYS A 56 18.59 18.11 2.94
C LYS A 56 18.35 19.10 4.10
N GLY A 57 17.27 18.94 4.85
CA GLY A 57 16.91 19.82 5.97
C GLY A 57 16.28 21.16 5.55
N LYS A 58 15.95 21.34 4.28
CA LYS A 58 15.27 22.55 3.79
C LYS A 58 13.78 22.45 4.07
N LYS A 59 13.18 23.55 4.55
CA LYS A 59 11.72 23.65 4.72
C LYS A 59 11.01 23.65 3.38
N VAL A 60 10.00 22.80 3.24
CA VAL A 60 9.17 22.65 2.03
C VAL A 60 7.71 22.54 2.46
N GLU A 61 6.82 23.19 1.71
CA GLU A 61 5.39 22.99 1.84
C GLU A 61 4.99 21.66 1.19
N ALA A 62 4.30 20.82 1.95
CA ALA A 62 3.84 19.54 1.49
C ALA A 62 2.41 19.29 1.95
N VAL A 63 1.71 18.46 1.22
CA VAL A 63 0.35 18.05 1.53
C VAL A 63 0.36 16.66 2.11
N ALA A 64 -0.42 16.46 3.17
CA ALA A 64 -0.50 15.21 3.88
C ALA A 64 -1.56 14.27 3.27
N VAL A 65 -1.08 13.19 2.65
CA VAL A 65 -1.90 12.05 2.19
C VAL A 65 -1.76 10.93 3.23
N ASP A 66 -2.55 11.02 4.29
CA ASP A 66 -2.59 10.03 5.37
C ASP A 66 -3.68 8.98 5.12
N GLY A 67 -3.51 7.78 5.67
CA GLY A 67 -4.56 6.76 5.61
C GLY A 67 -4.45 5.77 4.45
N GLY A 68 -3.31 5.70 3.77
CA GLY A 68 -3.16 4.83 2.60
C GLY A 68 -2.91 3.37 2.99
N ILE A 69 -3.55 2.43 2.28
CA ILE A 69 -3.27 0.98 2.41
C ILE A 69 -2.61 0.48 1.14
N VAL A 70 -1.34 0.07 1.25
CA VAL A 70 -0.55 -0.41 0.12
C VAL A 70 -1.20 -1.64 -0.52
N GLN A 71 -1.36 -1.60 -1.84
CA GLN A 71 -1.81 -2.72 -2.66
C GLN A 71 -0.65 -3.40 -3.38
N LYS A 72 0.33 -2.61 -3.82
CA LYS A 72 1.45 -3.09 -4.61
C LYS A 72 2.68 -2.21 -4.37
N TRP A 73 3.85 -2.86 -4.35
CA TRP A 73 5.15 -2.22 -4.31
C TRP A 73 6.04 -2.79 -5.42
N SER A 74 6.58 -1.91 -6.25
CA SER A 74 7.49 -2.26 -7.35
C SER A 74 8.86 -1.60 -7.09
N PRO A 75 9.79 -2.25 -6.37
CA PRO A 75 11.06 -1.62 -6.01
C PRO A 75 11.96 -1.28 -7.21
N GLU A 76 11.80 -1.97 -8.33
CA GLU A 76 12.58 -1.71 -9.55
C GLU A 76 12.25 -0.33 -10.14
N THR A 77 10.97 -0.01 -10.25
CA THR A 77 10.49 1.27 -10.76
C THR A 77 10.40 2.33 -9.66
N GLY A 78 10.21 1.91 -8.40
CA GLY A 78 9.85 2.77 -7.28
C GLY A 78 8.37 3.12 -7.22
N GLU A 79 7.53 2.41 -7.97
CA GLU A 79 6.09 2.64 -7.99
C GLU A 79 5.43 2.01 -6.75
N ILE A 80 4.62 2.82 -6.06
CA ILE A 80 3.73 2.38 -4.99
C ILE A 80 2.27 2.59 -5.41
N GLU A 81 1.47 1.55 -5.23
CA GLU A 81 0.02 1.63 -5.38
C GLU A 81 -0.62 1.46 -4.01
N PHE A 82 -1.53 2.36 -3.62
CA PHE A 82 -2.24 2.27 -2.35
C PHE A 82 -3.68 2.76 -2.46
N ILE A 83 -4.56 2.29 -1.59
CA ILE A 83 -5.95 2.72 -1.53
C ILE A 83 -6.10 3.74 -0.42
N ARG A 84 -6.79 4.85 -0.73
CA ARG A 84 -7.26 5.83 0.25
C ARG A 84 -8.62 6.33 -0.20
N GLU A 85 -9.59 6.36 0.71
CA GLU A 85 -10.96 6.85 0.43
C GLU A 85 -11.53 6.22 -0.86
N GLU A 86 -11.42 4.89 -0.97
CA GLU A 86 -11.92 4.09 -2.11
C GLU A 86 -11.26 4.38 -3.49
N LYS A 87 -10.24 5.23 -3.52
CA LYS A 87 -9.47 5.54 -4.72
C LYS A 87 -8.13 4.81 -4.71
N LEU A 88 -7.73 4.32 -5.87
CA LEU A 88 -6.40 3.77 -6.08
C LEU A 88 -5.44 4.91 -6.44
N TRP A 89 -4.43 5.12 -5.61
CA TRP A 89 -3.36 6.08 -5.83
C TRP A 89 -2.13 5.38 -6.38
N LYS A 90 -1.50 5.99 -7.38
CA LYS A 90 -0.23 5.51 -7.95
C LYS A 90 0.79 6.63 -7.88
N LEU A 91 1.89 6.38 -7.20
CA LEU A 91 2.97 7.35 -7.02
C LEU A 91 4.32 6.71 -7.30
N THR A 92 5.25 7.51 -7.80
CA THR A 92 6.65 7.11 -7.93
C THR A 92 7.45 7.67 -6.77
N VAL A 93 8.17 6.80 -6.07
CA VAL A 93 9.06 7.12 -4.96
C VAL A 93 10.50 7.01 -5.43
N ASN A 94 11.32 8.00 -5.08
CA ASN A 94 12.77 7.96 -5.25
C ASN A 94 13.44 8.11 -3.88
N PRO A 95 14.18 7.10 -3.37
CA PRO A 95 14.75 7.16 -2.03
C PRO A 95 15.88 8.18 -1.89
N THR A 96 16.45 8.65 -3.01
CA THR A 96 17.47 9.71 -3.00
C THR A 96 16.87 11.12 -2.87
N GLU A 97 15.55 11.25 -3.01
CA GLU A 97 14.83 12.52 -3.01
C GLU A 97 13.76 12.59 -1.91
N ALA A 98 13.23 11.44 -1.51
CA ALA A 98 12.20 11.31 -0.48
C ALA A 98 12.80 10.82 0.84
N MET A 99 12.28 11.32 1.96
CA MET A 99 12.55 10.74 3.27
C MET A 99 11.62 9.55 3.49
N ILE A 100 12.18 8.34 3.46
CA ILE A 100 11.40 7.11 3.65
C ILE A 100 11.72 6.57 5.03
N THR A 101 10.71 6.48 5.88
CA THR A 101 10.87 5.97 7.25
C THR A 101 10.13 4.67 7.43
N ILE A 102 10.80 3.71 8.07
CA ILE A 102 10.24 2.42 8.42
C ILE A 102 10.54 2.17 9.90
N PRO A 103 9.54 2.26 10.80
CA PRO A 103 9.73 2.01 12.22
C PRO A 103 10.17 0.56 12.42
N ASN A 104 11.03 0.26 13.38
CA ASN A 104 11.39 -1.12 13.73
C ASN A 104 10.28 -1.75 14.62
N ILE A 105 10.03 -3.06 14.47
CA ILE A 105 8.96 -3.76 15.23
C ILE A 105 9.45 -4.22 16.59
N SER A 106 10.71 -4.67 16.67
CA SER A 106 11.34 -5.13 17.89
C SER A 106 11.66 -3.96 18.81
N ASP A 107 11.95 -2.80 18.22
CA ASP A 107 12.21 -1.56 18.94
C ASP A 107 11.52 -0.38 18.25
N ARG A 108 10.38 0.05 18.78
CA ARG A 108 9.59 1.17 18.20
C ARG A 108 10.30 2.52 18.29
N THR A 109 11.41 2.63 19.01
CA THR A 109 12.22 3.85 19.06
C THR A 109 13.22 3.94 17.91
N ARG A 110 13.50 2.81 17.23
CA ARG A 110 14.36 2.77 16.06
C ARG A 110 13.55 2.98 14.79
N ILE A 111 14.09 3.83 13.92
CA ILE A 111 13.54 4.11 12.60
C ILE A 111 14.62 3.78 11.58
N ILE A 112 14.28 2.98 10.59
CA ILE A 112 15.12 2.70 9.44
C ILE A 112 14.81 3.75 8.39
N LEU A 113 15.86 4.44 7.93
CA LEU A 113 15.76 5.45 6.88
C LEU A 113 16.25 4.84 5.57
N VAL A 114 15.43 4.90 4.52
CA VAL A 114 15.78 4.32 3.21
C VAL A 114 16.19 5.42 2.25
N SER A 115 17.47 5.43 1.88
CA SER A 115 18.07 6.49 1.05
C SER A 115 18.57 6.02 -0.31
N ASP A 116 18.59 4.71 -0.58
CA ASP A 116 19.13 4.16 -1.81
C ASP A 116 18.33 2.95 -2.33
N LYS A 117 18.28 2.79 -3.66
CA LYS A 117 17.54 1.71 -4.34
C LYS A 117 18.23 0.34 -4.25
N SER A 118 19.53 0.31 -3.95
CA SER A 118 20.30 -0.94 -3.88
C SER A 118 20.06 -1.70 -2.56
N SER A 119 19.65 -0.99 -1.52
CA SER A 119 19.49 -1.51 -0.18
C SER A 119 18.39 -2.56 -0.11
N LEU A 120 18.58 -3.53 0.79
CA LEU A 120 17.55 -4.51 1.11
C LEU A 120 16.29 -3.82 1.70
N HIS A 121 16.49 -2.73 2.44
CA HIS A 121 15.41 -1.94 3.01
C HIS A 121 14.54 -1.26 1.95
N TRP A 122 15.10 -0.88 0.80
CA TRP A 122 14.31 -0.40 -0.34
C TRP A 122 13.48 -1.50 -0.99
N LYS A 123 14.11 -2.65 -1.27
CA LYS A 123 13.43 -3.79 -1.90
C LYS A 123 12.20 -4.24 -1.10
N THR A 124 12.26 -4.08 0.22
CA THR A 124 11.21 -4.46 1.17
C THR A 124 10.57 -3.28 1.88
N ALA A 125 10.68 -2.07 1.30
CA ALA A 125 10.24 -0.84 1.95
C ALA A 125 8.74 -0.83 2.24
N PHE A 126 7.94 -1.43 1.34
CA PHE A 126 6.50 -1.49 1.43
C PHE A 126 5.98 -2.89 1.08
N CYS A 127 4.98 -3.33 1.83
CA CYS A 127 4.27 -4.59 1.63
C CYS A 127 2.80 -4.31 1.37
N LYS A 128 2.15 -5.20 0.62
CA LYS A 128 0.69 -5.19 0.53
C LYS A 128 0.08 -5.27 1.94
N GLY A 129 -0.86 -4.38 2.24
CA GLY A 129 -1.50 -4.24 3.55
C GLY A 129 -0.83 -3.25 4.50
N ASP A 130 0.35 -2.72 4.15
CA ASP A 130 0.99 -1.69 4.97
C ASP A 130 0.17 -0.41 4.98
N PHE A 131 0.16 0.25 6.14
CA PHE A 131 -0.38 1.59 6.29
C PHE A 131 0.71 2.61 5.92
N VAL A 132 0.39 3.57 5.08
CA VAL A 132 1.32 4.63 4.66
C VAL A 132 0.74 6.02 4.87
N SER A 133 1.63 6.90 5.30
CA SER A 133 1.43 8.34 5.38
C SER A 133 2.41 9.00 4.43
N ILE A 134 1.90 9.74 3.44
CA ILE A 134 2.72 10.32 2.37
C ILE A 134 2.66 11.85 2.45
N ARG A 135 3.78 12.50 2.17
CA ARG A 135 3.89 13.95 2.04
C ARG A 135 4.26 14.31 0.62
N LEU A 136 3.41 15.11 -0.03
CA LEU A 136 3.55 15.48 -1.43
C LEU A 136 3.84 16.97 -1.59
N SER A 137 4.85 17.34 -2.37
CA SER A 137 5.03 18.72 -2.85
C SER A 137 4.69 18.74 -4.34
N GLY A 138 3.49 19.21 -4.67
CA GLY A 138 2.90 18.98 -6.01
C GLY A 138 2.70 17.48 -6.23
N ASN A 139 3.36 16.93 -7.24
CA ASN A 139 3.29 15.49 -7.57
C ASN A 139 4.46 14.68 -7.00
N LYS A 140 5.43 15.34 -6.38
CA LYS A 140 6.65 14.69 -5.89
C LYS A 140 6.46 14.18 -4.46
N VAL A 141 6.79 12.91 -4.25
CA VAL A 141 6.89 12.32 -2.90
C VAL A 141 8.10 12.91 -2.19
N MET A 142 7.84 13.65 -1.11
CA MET A 142 8.86 14.28 -0.27
C MET A 142 9.18 13.45 0.96
N ALA A 143 8.16 12.81 1.54
CA ALA A 143 8.33 11.87 2.63
C ALA A 143 7.26 10.78 2.57
N ILE A 144 7.61 9.60 3.06
CA ILE A 144 6.68 8.49 3.22
C ILE A 144 7.04 7.72 4.48
N ASP A 145 6.07 7.64 5.39
CA ASP A 145 6.17 6.87 6.62
C ASP A 145 5.38 5.57 6.43
N ASN A 146 6.07 4.44 6.54
CA ASN A 146 5.42 3.14 6.56
C ASN A 146 5.01 2.79 7.99
N GLY A 147 3.76 3.08 8.35
CA GLY A 147 3.16 2.70 9.64
C GLY A 147 2.63 1.26 9.71
N GLY A 148 2.80 0.46 8.66
CA GLY A 148 2.23 -0.88 8.50
C GLY A 148 2.81 -1.98 9.41
N TYR A 149 1.97 -2.97 9.69
CA TYR A 149 2.33 -4.23 10.35
C TYR A 149 2.88 -5.19 9.28
N ARG A 150 4.19 -5.43 9.28
CA ARG A 150 4.90 -6.11 8.19
C ARG A 150 4.36 -7.51 7.88
N SER A 151 3.90 -7.72 6.66
CA SER A 151 3.52 -9.05 6.14
C SER A 151 4.56 -9.70 5.20
N CYS A 152 5.58 -8.96 4.70
CA CYS A 152 6.42 -9.46 3.58
C CYS A 152 7.96 -9.31 3.66
N GLY A 153 8.59 -9.09 4.84
CA GLY A 153 10.07 -9.20 4.92
C GLY A 153 10.80 -8.55 6.12
N PHE A 154 12.10 -8.91 6.26
CA PHE A 154 13.07 -8.74 7.37
C PHE A 154 12.90 -7.54 8.32
N LYS A 155 12.32 -7.76 9.50
CA LYS A 155 12.48 -6.91 10.68
C LYS A 155 13.06 -7.74 11.82
N GLY A 156 14.30 -7.51 12.18
CA GLY A 156 14.98 -8.24 13.24
C GLY A 156 16.44 -7.86 13.49
N GLU A 157 16.92 -6.75 12.91
CA GLU A 157 18.18 -6.12 13.33
C GLU A 157 17.88 -4.93 14.26
#